data_AF-A0A953P2X2-F1
#
_entry.id   AF-A0A953P2X2-F1
#
_cell.length_a   1.000
_cell.length_b   1.000
_cell.length_c   1.000
_cell.angle_alpha   90.00
_cell.angle_beta   90.00
_cell.angle_gamma   90.00
#
_symmetry.space_group_name_H-M   'P 1'
#
loop_
_entity.id
_entity.type
_entity.pdbx_description
1 polymer ?
#
loop_
_entity_poly.entity_id
_entity_poly.type
_entity_poly.pdbx_seq_one_letter_code
_entity_poly.pdbx_strand_id
1 'polypeptide(L)'
;MSAQSPAAASAATANDQGKTIFTSQCGKCHDADAAKKLPDGTTLLTRLAKNKDPETRLATRLKNEQERHQVFLYLQPLIERERSSGTVKKTQ
;
A
#
# COMPACT_ATOMS: atom_id res chain seq x y z
N MET A 1 29.98 15.41 0.74
CA MET A 1 29.47 14.04 0.54
C MET A 1 28.29 13.83 1.49
N SER A 2 27.06 13.82 0.99
CA SER A 2 25.87 13.61 1.83
C SER A 2 25.76 12.14 2.24
N ALA A 3 25.88 11.88 3.54
CA ALA A 3 25.71 10.55 4.12
C ALA A 3 24.25 10.11 3.95
N GLN A 4 24.03 9.16 3.04
CA GLN A 4 22.76 8.46 2.92
C GLN A 4 22.58 7.62 4.18
N SER A 5 21.66 8.01 5.06
CA SER A 5 21.38 7.31 6.30
C SER A 5 21.02 5.84 6.00
N PRO A 6 21.54 4.86 6.76
CA PRO A 6 21.28 3.44 6.53
C PRO A 6 19.78 3.09 6.61
N ALA A 7 18.97 3.91 7.27
CA ALA A 7 17.51 3.79 7.31
C ALA A 7 16.84 3.94 5.92
N ALA A 8 17.40 4.76 5.01
CA ALA A 8 16.84 4.96 3.68
C ALA A 8 17.09 3.76 2.75
N ALA A 9 18.24 3.09 2.89
CA ALA A 9 18.58 1.90 2.11
C ALA A 9 17.73 0.68 2.53
N SER A 10 17.50 0.52 3.84
CA SER A 10 16.62 -0.53 4.37
C SER A 10 15.16 -0.29 3.98
N ALA A 11 14.70 0.96 3.99
CA ALA A 11 13.34 1.32 3.57
C ALA A 11 13.11 1.06 2.08
N ALA A 12 14.09 1.37 1.22
CA ALA A 12 14.02 1.07 -0.21
C ALA A 12 13.94 -0.45 -0.48
N THR A 13 14.70 -1.25 0.26
CA THR A 13 14.71 -2.72 0.12
C THR A 13 13.40 -3.35 0.59
N ALA A 14 12.85 -2.88 1.73
CA ALA A 14 11.56 -3.32 2.24
C ALA A 14 10.41 -2.96 1.26
N ASN A 15 10.49 -1.78 0.65
CA ASN A 15 9.53 -1.33 -0.35
C ASN A 15 9.53 -2.24 -1.59
N ASP A 16 10.71 -2.63 -2.09
CA ASP A 16 10.84 -3.50 -3.27
C ASP A 16 10.36 -4.94 -3.01
N GLN A 17 10.63 -5.48 -1.81
CA GLN A 17 10.08 -6.76 -1.36
C GLN A 17 8.55 -6.72 -1.24
N GLY A 18 8.01 -5.69 -0.58
CA GLY A 18 6.57 -5.49 -0.47
C GLY A 18 5.88 -5.38 -1.83
N LYS A 19 6.48 -4.64 -2.77
CA LYS A 19 6.00 -4.54 -4.15
C LYS A 19 6.00 -5.89 -4.88
N THR A 20 7.07 -6.67 -4.72
CA THR A 20 7.18 -8.01 -5.34
C THR A 20 6.10 -8.95 -4.82
N ILE A 21 5.90 -8.99 -3.50
CA ILE A 21 4.86 -9.81 -2.88
C ILE A 21 3.47 -9.34 -3.34
N PHE A 22 3.24 -8.03 -3.34
CA PHE A 22 1.97 -7.45 -3.75
C PHE A 22 1.64 -7.77 -5.21
N THR A 23 2.59 -7.59 -6.13
CA THR A 23 2.38 -7.91 -7.55
C THR A 23 2.17 -9.42 -7.78
N SER A 24 2.85 -10.28 -7.04
CA SER A 24 2.65 -11.74 -7.12
C SER A 24 1.27 -12.19 -6.61
N GLN A 25 0.86 -11.71 -5.43
CA GLN A 25 -0.35 -12.17 -4.74
C GLN A 25 -1.62 -11.38 -5.12
N CYS A 26 -1.48 -10.08 -5.36
CA CYS A 26 -2.59 -9.16 -5.61
C CYS A 26 -2.64 -8.67 -7.07
N GLY A 27 -1.53 -8.79 -7.83
CA GLY A 27 -1.40 -8.28 -9.20
C GLY A 27 -2.34 -8.91 -10.24
N LYS A 28 -2.93 -10.07 -9.92
CA LYS A 28 -3.96 -10.71 -10.77
C LYS A 28 -5.25 -9.91 -10.82
N CYS A 29 -5.58 -9.24 -9.72
CA CYS A 29 -6.83 -8.50 -9.56
C CYS A 29 -6.60 -6.99 -9.55
N HIS A 30 -5.49 -6.56 -8.98
CA HIS A 30 -5.10 -5.17 -8.77
C HIS A 30 -3.90 -4.82 -9.65
N ASP A 31 -3.80 -3.56 -10.07
CA ASP A 31 -2.58 -2.94 -10.59
C ASP A 31 -1.53 -2.77 -9.49
N ALA A 32 -0.28 -2.52 -9.89
CA ALA A 32 0.84 -2.36 -8.95
C ALA A 32 0.61 -1.25 -7.92
N ASP A 33 -0.07 -0.16 -8.29
CA ASP A 33 -0.35 0.98 -7.41
C ASP A 33 -1.65 0.83 -6.60
N ALA A 34 -2.34 -0.32 -6.71
CA ALA A 34 -3.62 -0.61 -6.08
C ALA A 34 -4.75 0.40 -6.43
N ALA A 35 -4.58 1.19 -7.50
CA ALA A 35 -5.44 2.29 -7.93
C ALA A 35 -6.44 1.89 -9.04
N LYS A 36 -6.40 0.64 -9.50
CA LYS A 36 -7.33 0.07 -10.47
C LYS A 36 -8.73 0.11 -9.89
N LYS A 37 -9.64 0.65 -10.69
CA LYS A 37 -11.07 0.64 -10.39
C LYS A 37 -11.60 -0.79 -10.44
N LEU A 38 -12.26 -1.18 -9.36
CA LEU A 38 -13.03 -2.40 -9.25
C LEU A 38 -14.43 -2.18 -9.84
N PRO A 39 -15.20 -3.25 -10.10
CA PRO A 39 -16.54 -3.15 -10.69
C PRO A 39 -17.53 -2.29 -9.88
N ASP A 40 -17.28 -2.10 -8.59
CA ASP A 40 -18.08 -1.24 -7.70
C ASP A 40 -17.64 0.25 -7.71
N GLY A 41 -16.71 0.61 -8.59
CA GLY A 41 -16.20 1.98 -8.74
C GLY A 41 -15.16 2.39 -7.68
N THR A 42 -14.82 1.52 -6.72
CA THR A 42 -13.78 1.78 -5.71
C THR A 42 -12.42 1.20 -6.14
N THR A 43 -11.34 1.61 -5.47
CA THR A 43 -10.01 1.00 -5.64
C THR A 43 -9.61 0.29 -4.36
N LEU A 44 -8.64 -0.64 -4.45
CA LEU A 44 -8.07 -1.25 -3.25
C LEU A 44 -7.45 -0.18 -2.35
N LEU A 45 -6.76 0.79 -2.96
CA LEU A 45 -6.15 1.91 -2.26
C LEU A 45 -7.18 2.73 -1.47
N THR A 46 -8.30 3.12 -2.09
CA THR A 46 -9.37 3.85 -1.41
C THR A 46 -9.97 3.03 -0.25
N ARG A 47 -10.10 1.70 -0.41
CA ARG A 47 -10.63 0.81 0.65
C ARG A 47 -9.66 0.67 1.82
N LEU A 48 -8.35 0.64 1.55
CA LEU A 48 -7.31 0.61 2.58
C LEU A 48 -7.21 1.97 3.29
N ALA A 49 -7.25 3.07 2.53
CA ALA A 49 -7.26 4.43 3.05
C ALA A 49 -8.42 4.71 4.02
N LYS A 50 -9.61 4.20 3.72
CA LYS A 50 -10.79 4.32 4.59
C LYS A 50 -10.74 3.44 5.85
N ASN A 51 -9.87 2.43 5.90
CA ASN A 51 -9.74 1.58 7.08
C ASN A 51 -8.79 2.26 8.09
N LYS A 52 -9.15 2.22 9.38
CA LYS A 52 -8.26 2.67 10.46
C LYS A 52 -7.00 1.83 10.54
N ASP A 53 -7.13 0.52 10.28
CA ASP A 53 -6.04 -0.45 10.30
C ASP A 53 -5.93 -1.19 8.94
N PRO A 54 -5.24 -0.60 7.96
CA PRO A 54 -5.06 -1.20 6.64
C PRO A 54 -4.25 -2.50 6.70
N GLU A 55 -3.29 -2.65 7.63
CA GLU A 55 -2.49 -3.86 7.77
C GLU A 55 -3.36 -5.06 8.19
N THR A 56 -4.21 -4.92 9.21
CA THR A 56 -5.16 -5.96 9.61
C THR A 56 -6.12 -6.30 8.47
N ARG A 57 -6.49 -5.33 7.63
CA ARG A 57 -7.30 -5.61 6.44
C ARG A 57 -6.56 -6.50 5.44
N LEU A 58 -5.25 -6.30 5.26
CA LEU A 58 -4.43 -7.17 4.41
C LEU A 58 -4.36 -8.61 4.96
N ALA A 59 -4.43 -8.82 6.28
CA ALA A 59 -4.44 -10.15 6.89
C ALA A 59 -5.62 -11.06 6.45
N THR A 60 -6.68 -10.47 5.88
CA THR A 60 -7.79 -11.25 5.30
C THR A 60 -7.34 -12.09 4.09
N ARG A 61 -6.33 -11.63 3.34
CA ARG A 61 -5.80 -12.28 2.14
C ARG A 61 -4.33 -12.69 2.26
N LEU A 62 -3.53 -11.94 3.02
CA LEU A 62 -2.12 -12.20 3.23
C LEU A 62 -1.89 -12.71 4.66
N LYS A 63 -1.87 -14.03 4.82
CA LYS A 63 -1.84 -14.71 6.12
C LYS A 63 -0.48 -14.64 6.81
N ASN A 64 0.59 -14.60 6.04
CA ASN A 64 1.93 -14.44 6.55
C ASN A 64 2.12 -13.01 7.07
N GLU A 65 2.46 -12.89 8.34
CA GLU A 65 2.65 -11.61 9.02
C GLU A 65 3.82 -10.80 8.45
N GLN A 66 4.94 -11.44 8.16
CA GLN A 66 6.10 -10.75 7.61
C GLN A 66 5.81 -10.22 6.21
N GLU A 67 5.23 -11.05 5.33
CA GLU A 67 4.82 -10.62 4.00
C GLU A 67 3.78 -9.50 4.05
N ARG A 68 2.80 -9.62 4.97
CA ARG A 68 1.79 -8.60 5.22
C ARG A 68 2.40 -7.27 5.60
N HIS A 69 3.35 -7.27 6.52
CA HIS A 69 4.02 -6.08 6.96
C HIS A 69 4.84 -5.44 5.81
N GLN A 70 5.56 -6.23 5.01
CA GLN A 70 6.30 -5.71 3.85
C GLN A 70 5.35 -5.07 2.82
N VAL A 71 4.24 -5.73 2.49
CA VAL A 71 3.22 -5.16 1.59
C VAL A 71 2.60 -3.90 2.18
N PHE A 72 2.35 -3.87 3.50
CA PHE A 72 1.86 -2.67 4.16
C PHE A 72 2.84 -1.51 4.04
N LEU A 73 4.14 -1.71 4.31
CA LEU A 73 5.16 -0.68 4.15
C LEU A 73 5.26 -0.16 2.71
N TYR A 74 5.11 -1.05 1.72
CA TYR A 74 5.04 -0.66 0.31
C TYR A 74 3.82 0.24 0.01
N LEU A 75 2.63 -0.15 0.50
CA LEU A 75 1.39 0.57 0.23
C LEU A 75 1.20 1.81 1.10
N GLN A 76 1.90 1.92 2.24
CA GLN A 76 1.76 3.01 3.20
C GLN A 76 1.82 4.41 2.56
N PRO A 77 2.87 4.78 1.78
CA PRO A 77 2.92 6.10 1.15
C PRO A 77 1.79 6.34 0.14
N LEU A 78 1.31 5.29 -0.52
CA LEU A 78 0.18 5.38 -1.45
C LEU A 78 -1.14 5.61 -0.70
N ILE A 79 -1.32 4.90 0.41
CA ILE A 79 -2.49 5.03 1.30
C ILE A 79 -2.53 6.44 1.89
N GLU A 80 -1.40 6.97 2.36
CA GLU A 80 -1.29 8.32 2.92
C GLU A 80 -1.60 9.40 1.86
N ARG A 81 -1.10 9.23 0.63
CA ARG A 81 -1.43 10.11 -0.50
C ARG A 81 -2.94 10.08 -0.81
N GLU A 82 -3.56 8.91 -0.82
CA GLU A 82 -4.99 8.76 -1.08
C GLU A 82 -5.84 9.35 0.05
N ARG A 83 -5.44 9.15 1.31
CA ARG A 83 -6.10 9.80 2.47
C ARG A 83 -6.05 11.31 2.34
N SER A 84 -4.88 11.85 2.00
CA SER A 84 -4.67 13.30 1.81
C SER A 84 -5.45 13.85 0.61
N SER A 85 -5.57 13.07 -0.47
CA SER A 85 -6.33 13.46 -1.67
C SER A 85 -7.85 13.38 -1.45
N GLY A 86 -8.30 12.42 -0.62
CA GLY A 86 -9.71 12.24 -0.24
C GLY A 86 -10.24 13.35 0.66
N THR A 87 -9.42 13.92 1.55
CA THR A 87 -9.79 15.10 2.34
C THR A 87 -9.96 16.36 1.49
N VAL A 88 -9.15 16.53 0.43
CA VAL A 88 -9.27 17.68 -0.48
C VAL A 88 -10.53 17.59 -1.36
N LYS A 89 -10.96 16.38 -1.74
CA LYS A 89 -12.18 16.17 -2.54
C LYS A 89 -13.50 16.33 -1.78
N LYS A 90 -13.50 16.43 -0.45
CA LYS A 90 -14.71 16.58 0.37
C LYS A 90 -15.08 18.05 0.67
N THR A 91 -14.32 19.01 0.15
CA THR A 91 -14.47 20.46 0.45
C THR A 91 -14.82 21.27 -0.81
N GLN A 92 -15.47 20.69 -1.80
CA GLN A 92 -15.95 21.44 -2.99
C GLN A 92 -17.39 21.06 -3.32
#